data_AF-A0A0W0E1T1-F1
#
_entry.id   AF-A0A0W0E1T1-F1
#
_cell.length_a   1.000
_cell.length_b   1.000
_cell.length_c   1.000
_cell.angle_alpha   90.00
_cell.angle_beta   90.00
_cell.angle_gamma   90.00
#
_symmetry.space_group_name_H-M   'P 1'
#
loop_
_entity.id
_entity.type
_entity.pdbx_description
1 polymer ?
#
loop_
_entity_poly.entity_id
_entity_poly.type
_entity_poly.pdbx_seq_one_letter_code
_entity_poly.pdbx_strand_id
1 'polypeptide(L)'
;MPRLERNVYKGLITSLSRKKPSNSLAVKESPLLTKFERWSGKRMKLYFESEDSFEHYGLRDLKLPHNMLANKLASPIRAERNTRYRIPKEFLIKLNLYKDATNNVLQLKANFNGVTGLGSTYIHNNKKCLEMKFCDISRWSSRQPLKVPPLPIVADKSALLKDYENQLTRELNEFFSKLKTTSKHDHNTVKLYVSTENNLLMDVDTQGSLCINLQSITDKLPHTMLETVTNAPIHISAYSNMDFLTTLHRLLGYYRHRNR
;
A
#
# COMPACT_ATOMS: atom_id res chain seq x y z
N MET A 1 33.18 35.94 -40.14
CA MET A 1 32.04 36.07 -39.20
C MET A 1 30.78 36.20 -40.05
N PRO A 2 29.64 35.55 -39.74
CA PRO A 2 29.08 35.46 -38.39
C PRO A 2 28.54 34.07 -37.96
N ARG A 3 28.39 33.93 -36.63
CA ARG A 3 27.56 32.92 -35.95
C ARG A 3 26.09 33.38 -35.98
N LEU A 4 25.15 32.46 -36.21
CA LEU A 4 23.70 32.63 -36.03
C LEU A 4 23.22 31.40 -35.24
N GLU A 5 23.06 31.49 -33.92
CA GLU A 5 21.97 32.06 -33.12
C GLU A 5 20.99 30.98 -32.63
N ARG A 6 20.79 31.01 -31.30
CA ARG A 6 19.83 30.21 -30.56
C ARG A 6 18.40 30.65 -30.93
N ASN A 7 17.49 29.67 -30.89
CA ASN A 7 16.03 29.80 -30.75
C ASN A 7 15.20 30.10 -32.00
N VAL A 8 14.61 29.04 -32.55
CA VAL A 8 13.29 29.06 -33.21
C VAL A 8 12.72 27.67 -32.93
N TYR A 9 11.74 27.42 -32.05
CA TYR A 9 10.39 27.96 -32.01
C TYR A 9 9.83 27.86 -30.58
N LYS A 10 9.51 29.02 -30.00
CA LYS A 10 8.41 29.18 -29.04
C LYS A 10 7.14 29.48 -29.83
N GLY A 11 6.06 28.78 -29.52
CA GLY A 11 4.70 29.07 -29.96
C GLY A 11 3.86 27.80 -29.77
N LEU A 12 2.83 27.71 -28.95
CA LEU A 12 1.95 28.74 -28.40
C LEU A 12 1.45 28.34 -27.02
N ILE A 13 1.34 29.35 -26.17
CA ILE A 13 0.62 29.34 -24.91
C ILE A 13 -0.87 29.30 -25.23
N THR A 14 -1.62 28.35 -24.66
CA THR A 14 -3.05 28.56 -24.40
C THR A 14 -3.23 28.93 -22.94
N SER A 15 -3.84 30.10 -22.78
CA SER A 15 -4.15 30.81 -21.56
C SER A 15 -5.09 30.03 -20.64
N LEU A 16 -4.64 29.74 -19.42
CA LEU A 16 -5.53 29.66 -18.27
C LEU A 16 -5.11 30.75 -17.30
N SER A 17 -6.03 31.69 -17.07
CA SER A 17 -5.93 32.78 -16.12
C SER A 17 -5.34 32.28 -14.80
N ARG A 18 -4.07 32.64 -14.53
CA ARG A 18 -3.47 32.44 -13.22
C ARG A 18 -4.07 33.50 -12.31
N LYS A 19 -5.09 33.13 -11.54
CA LYS A 19 -5.42 33.86 -10.32
C LYS A 19 -4.11 34.04 -9.53
N LYS A 20 -3.79 35.28 -9.16
CA LYS A 20 -2.64 35.59 -8.30
C LYS A 20 -2.73 34.69 -7.06
N PRO A 21 -1.66 33.97 -6.67
CA PRO A 21 -1.67 33.27 -5.40
C PRO A 21 -1.84 34.33 -4.32
N SER A 22 -2.87 34.20 -3.48
CA SER A 22 -2.95 34.97 -2.25
C SER A 22 -1.71 34.65 -1.44
N ASN A 23 -1.08 35.67 -0.84
CA ASN A 23 0.02 35.51 0.09
C ASN A 23 -0.48 34.81 1.37
N SER A 24 -0.77 33.51 1.29
CA SER A 24 -0.79 32.64 2.44
C SER A 24 0.66 32.43 2.82
N LEU A 25 1.00 32.77 4.07
CA LEU A 25 2.28 32.49 4.71
C LEU A 25 2.83 31.15 4.18
N ALA A 26 3.97 31.21 3.50
CA ALA A 26 4.57 30.04 2.88
C ALA A 26 4.97 29.07 3.99
N VAL A 27 4.07 28.12 4.30
CA VAL A 27 4.43 26.91 5.01
C VAL A 27 5.50 26.27 4.14
N LYS A 28 6.75 26.24 4.64
CA LYS A 28 7.86 25.53 4.00
C LYS A 28 7.56 24.04 4.09
N GLU A 29 6.64 23.56 3.26
CA GLU A 29 6.39 22.14 3.14
C GLU A 29 7.56 21.50 2.40
N SER A 30 8.12 20.45 3.01
CA SER A 30 9.22 19.68 2.45
C SER A 30 8.91 19.25 1.00
N PRO A 31 9.90 19.31 0.07
CA PRO A 31 9.78 18.73 -1.27
C PRO A 31 9.53 17.22 -1.28
N LEU A 32 9.61 16.54 -0.14
CA LEU A 32 9.19 15.15 0.02
C LEU A 32 7.66 15.01 0.06
N LEU A 33 6.96 16.03 0.57
CA LEU A 33 5.51 16.08 0.65
C LEU A 33 4.90 16.60 -0.66
N THR A 34 5.55 17.58 -1.30
CA THR A 34 5.12 18.08 -2.61
C THR A 34 5.81 17.31 -3.75
N LYS A 35 5.04 16.79 -4.73
CA LYS A 35 5.58 16.02 -5.87
C LYS A 35 6.22 14.68 -5.49
N PHE A 36 5.76 14.03 -4.41
CA PHE A 36 6.17 12.68 -4.02
C PHE A 36 6.22 11.70 -5.21
N GLU A 37 5.26 11.78 -6.14
CA GLU A 37 5.20 10.98 -7.37
C GLU A 37 6.42 11.13 -8.30
N ARG A 38 7.09 12.29 -8.26
CA ARG A 38 8.29 12.59 -9.07
C ARG A 38 9.57 12.07 -8.43
N TRP A 39 9.55 11.90 -7.10
CA TRP A 39 10.69 11.53 -6.29
C TRP A 39 10.66 10.07 -5.83
N SER A 40 9.48 9.44 -5.82
CA SER A 40 9.32 8.04 -5.46
C SER A 40 10.13 7.14 -6.40
N GLY A 41 11.05 6.35 -5.83
CA GLY A 41 11.91 5.42 -6.56
C GLY A 41 13.27 5.98 -7.01
N LYS A 42 13.57 7.26 -6.81
CA LYS A 42 14.93 7.79 -7.00
C LYS A 42 15.73 7.66 -5.69
N ARG A 43 16.95 7.15 -5.76
CA ARG A 43 17.87 7.14 -4.61
C ARG A 43 18.19 8.60 -4.26
N MET A 44 17.66 9.10 -3.15
CA MET A 44 18.06 10.39 -2.59
C MET A 44 19.22 10.18 -1.62
N LYS A 45 20.29 10.95 -1.82
CA LYS A 45 21.29 11.14 -0.78
C LYS A 45 20.71 12.15 0.21
N LEU A 46 20.56 11.74 1.46
CA LEU A 46 20.30 12.68 2.55
C LEU A 46 21.62 13.41 2.81
N TYR A 47 21.58 14.73 2.75
CA TYR A 47 22.71 15.58 3.09
C TYR A 47 22.53 16.05 4.53
N PHE A 48 23.51 15.76 5.36
CA PHE A 48 23.61 16.26 6.73
C PHE A 48 24.66 17.36 6.77
N GLU A 49 24.45 18.36 7.61
CA GLU A 49 25.37 19.51 7.73
C GLU A 49 26.72 19.09 8.32
N SER A 50 26.73 18.09 9.21
CA SER A 50 27.93 17.48 9.79
C SER A 50 27.71 16.00 10.15
N GLU A 51 28.79 15.23 10.30
CA GLU A 51 28.73 13.85 10.80
C GLU A 51 28.19 13.80 12.24
N ASP A 52 28.54 14.80 13.06
CA ASP A 52 27.99 14.97 14.41
C ASP A 52 26.47 15.13 14.42
N SER A 53 25.91 15.85 13.44
CA SER A 53 24.45 15.99 13.34
C SER A 53 23.77 14.65 12.98
N PHE A 54 24.42 13.80 12.18
CA PHE A 54 23.94 12.45 11.89
C PHE A 54 23.94 11.55 13.15
N GLU A 55 24.96 11.68 13.99
CA GLU A 55 25.07 10.96 15.27
C GLU A 55 24.12 11.50 16.34
N HIS A 56 23.98 12.82 16.42
CA HIS A 56 23.08 13.52 17.34
C HIS A 56 21.62 13.09 17.15
N TYR A 57 21.20 12.87 15.90
CA TYR A 57 19.87 12.34 15.59
C TYR A 57 19.75 10.82 15.71
N GLY A 58 20.81 10.12 16.13
CA GLY A 58 20.81 8.66 16.31
C GLY A 58 20.66 7.88 15.00
N LEU A 59 21.05 8.45 13.86
CA LEU A 59 20.76 7.91 12.53
C LEU A 59 21.78 6.89 12.02
N ARG A 60 22.82 6.56 12.81
CA ARG A 60 23.87 5.58 12.47
C ARG A 60 23.30 4.23 12.00
N ASP A 61 22.20 3.77 12.60
CA ASP A 61 21.43 2.63 12.14
C ASP A 61 19.95 2.98 12.09
N LEU A 62 19.46 3.31 10.91
CA LEU A 62 18.05 3.63 10.66
C LEU A 62 17.12 2.41 10.82
N LYS A 63 17.66 1.18 10.94
CA LYS A 63 16.93 -0.09 11.05
C LYS A 63 15.80 -0.25 10.03
N LEU A 64 15.93 0.40 8.87
CA LEU A 64 14.94 0.38 7.79
C LEU A 64 14.58 -1.04 7.32
N PRO A 65 15.51 -2.03 7.28
CA PRO A 65 15.16 -3.40 6.90
C PRO A 65 14.09 -4.04 7.80
N HIS A 66 13.91 -3.52 9.01
CA HIS A 66 12.94 -4.02 10.00
C HIS A 66 11.72 -3.11 10.15
N ASN A 67 11.67 -2.01 9.39
CA ASN A 67 10.53 -1.11 9.37
C ASN A 67 9.52 -1.58 8.33
N MET A 68 8.30 -1.90 8.80
CA MET A 68 7.21 -2.37 7.94
C MET A 68 6.91 -1.39 6.78
N LEU A 69 6.84 -0.10 7.06
CA LEU A 69 6.49 0.91 6.07
C LEU A 69 7.62 1.08 5.05
N ALA A 70 8.87 1.10 5.50
CA ALA A 70 10.02 1.16 4.62
C ALA A 70 10.06 -0.04 3.66
N ASN A 71 9.82 -1.25 4.16
CA ASN A 71 9.77 -2.47 3.35
C ASN A 71 8.65 -2.43 2.29
N LYS A 72 7.47 -1.92 2.67
CA LYS A 72 6.35 -1.73 1.73
C LYS A 72 6.66 -0.69 0.66
N LEU A 73 7.29 0.43 1.03
CA LEU A 73 7.67 1.50 0.11
C LEU A 73 8.81 1.09 -0.83
N ALA A 74 9.76 0.27 -0.36
CA ALA A 74 10.86 -0.26 -1.14
C ALA A 74 10.43 -1.34 -2.14
N SER A 75 9.20 -1.86 -2.02
CA SER A 75 8.70 -2.92 -2.87
C SER A 75 8.58 -2.48 -4.34
N PRO A 76 8.76 -3.39 -5.31
CA PRO A 76 8.74 -3.05 -6.72
C PRO A 76 7.48 -2.29 -7.13
N ILE A 77 7.66 -1.16 -7.82
CA ILE A 77 6.56 -0.36 -8.34
C ILE A 77 5.85 -1.13 -9.46
N ARG A 78 4.51 -1.11 -9.44
CA ARG A 78 3.64 -1.71 -10.44
C ARG A 78 2.56 -0.71 -10.85
N ALA A 79 2.13 -0.81 -12.11
CA ALA A 79 1.02 -0.03 -12.61
C ALA A 79 -0.30 -0.72 -12.23
N GLU A 80 -1.17 0.01 -11.56
CA GLU A 80 -2.53 -0.44 -11.25
C GLU A 80 -3.37 -0.49 -12.54
N ARG A 81 -4.20 -1.52 -12.71
CA ARG A 81 -4.85 -1.80 -14.00
C ARG A 81 -5.85 -0.72 -14.42
N ASN A 82 -6.69 -0.23 -13.51
CA ASN A 82 -7.82 0.64 -13.84
C ASN A 82 -7.39 2.10 -14.05
N THR A 83 -6.52 2.61 -13.19
CA THR A 83 -6.06 4.01 -13.16
C THR A 83 -4.70 4.20 -13.82
N ARG A 84 -3.94 3.12 -14.04
CA ARG A 84 -2.52 3.13 -14.49
C ARG A 84 -1.57 3.84 -13.54
N TYR A 85 -2.04 4.18 -12.34
CA TYR A 85 -1.23 4.81 -11.32
C TYR A 85 -0.14 3.83 -10.85
N ARG A 86 1.07 4.34 -10.62
CA ARG A 86 2.24 3.54 -10.29
C ARG A 86 2.48 3.57 -8.78
N ILE A 87 2.30 2.44 -8.11
CA ILE A 87 2.53 2.32 -6.66
C ILE A 87 3.28 1.02 -6.33
N PRO A 88 3.93 0.92 -5.17
CA PRO A 88 4.58 -0.32 -4.75
C PRO A 88 3.58 -1.48 -4.72
N LYS A 89 4.03 -2.67 -5.15
CA LYS A 89 3.18 -3.87 -5.28
C LYS A 89 2.44 -4.24 -3.99
N GLU A 90 2.98 -3.90 -2.81
CA GLU A 90 2.39 -4.23 -1.51
C GLU A 90 1.10 -3.45 -1.21
N PHE A 91 0.81 -2.38 -1.95
CA PHE A 91 -0.44 -1.62 -1.86
C PHE A 91 -1.48 -2.07 -2.91
N LEU A 92 -1.17 -3.11 -3.68
CA LEU A 92 -2.00 -3.63 -4.76
C LEU A 92 -2.39 -5.08 -4.47
N ILE A 93 -3.52 -5.50 -5.01
CA ILE A 93 -3.89 -6.91 -5.06
C ILE A 93 -3.31 -7.47 -6.35
N LYS A 94 -2.45 -8.49 -6.23
CA LYS A 94 -1.99 -9.25 -7.39
C LYS A 94 -3.06 -10.26 -7.77
N LEU A 95 -3.53 -10.19 -9.00
CA LEU A 95 -4.43 -11.16 -9.58
C LEU A 95 -3.68 -12.00 -10.60
N ASN A 96 -3.95 -13.30 -10.59
CA ASN A 96 -3.39 -14.24 -11.53
C ASN A 96 -4.51 -14.89 -12.36
N LEU A 97 -4.20 -15.21 -13.61
CA LEU A 97 -5.03 -16.04 -14.46
C LEU A 97 -4.69 -17.52 -14.27
N TYR A 98 -5.71 -18.34 -14.09
CA TYR A 98 -5.62 -19.79 -14.00
C TYR A 98 -6.56 -20.41 -15.02
N LYS A 99 -6.16 -21.54 -15.60
CA LYS A 99 -7.05 -22.35 -16.44
C LYS A 99 -7.93 -23.20 -15.53
N ASP A 100 -9.24 -23.05 -15.68
CA ASP A 100 -10.21 -23.98 -15.11
C ASP A 100 -10.29 -25.20 -16.05
N ALA A 101 -9.82 -26.35 -15.55
CA ALA A 101 -9.79 -27.59 -16.32
C ALA A 101 -11.20 -28.13 -16.60
N THR A 102 -12.17 -27.81 -15.75
CA THR A 102 -13.55 -28.31 -15.81
C THR A 102 -14.40 -27.57 -16.83
N ASN A 103 -14.28 -26.24 -16.87
CA ASN A 103 -15.15 -25.38 -17.68
C ASN A 103 -14.46 -24.86 -18.96
N ASN A 104 -13.19 -25.21 -19.20
CA ASN A 104 -12.38 -24.65 -20.30
C ASN A 104 -12.41 -23.11 -20.35
N VAL A 105 -12.42 -22.46 -19.19
CA VAL A 105 -12.36 -21.00 -19.07
C VAL A 105 -11.11 -20.56 -18.33
N LEU A 106 -10.76 -19.28 -18.46
CA LEU A 106 -9.75 -18.66 -17.62
C LEU A 106 -10.42 -17.95 -16.45
N GLN A 107 -9.96 -18.26 -15.24
CA GLN A 107 -10.43 -17.63 -14.01
C GLN A 107 -9.36 -16.70 -13.46
N LEU A 108 -9.80 -15.54 -12.99
CA LEU A 108 -8.97 -14.58 -12.31
C LEU A 108 -9.08 -14.81 -10.80
N LYS A 109 -7.95 -15.05 -10.11
CA LYS A 109 -7.92 -15.25 -8.66
C LYS A 109 -6.85 -14.38 -8.02
N ALA A 110 -7.11 -13.91 -6.81
CA ALA A 110 -6.09 -13.21 -6.03
C ALA A 110 -4.93 -14.16 -5.70
N ASN A 111 -3.70 -13.65 -5.81
CA ASN A 111 -2.49 -14.39 -5.57
C ASN A 111 -1.83 -13.93 -4.28
N PHE A 112 -1.90 -14.78 -3.27
CA PHE A 112 -1.30 -14.58 -1.96
C PHE A 112 0.00 -15.36 -1.80
N ASN A 113 0.09 -16.57 -2.37
CA ASN A 113 1.16 -17.53 -2.09
C ASN A 113 2.33 -17.43 -3.08
N GLY A 114 2.36 -16.39 -3.90
CA GLY A 114 3.42 -16.19 -4.90
C GLY A 114 3.37 -17.16 -6.09
N VAL A 115 2.36 -18.05 -6.15
CA VAL A 115 2.19 -19.02 -7.24
C VAL A 115 2.14 -18.31 -8.58
N THR A 116 2.82 -18.87 -9.58
CA THR A 116 2.86 -18.28 -10.91
C THR A 116 1.62 -18.70 -11.70
N GLY A 117 0.80 -17.73 -12.09
CA GLY A 117 -0.32 -17.96 -13.00
C GLY A 117 0.10 -17.84 -14.46
N LEU A 118 -0.84 -18.06 -15.38
CA LEU A 118 -0.66 -17.88 -16.82
C LEU A 118 -0.41 -16.42 -17.21
N GLY A 119 -0.86 -15.50 -16.38
CA GLY A 119 -0.62 -14.07 -16.47
C GLY A 119 -0.92 -13.41 -15.13
N SER A 120 -0.36 -12.22 -14.91
CA SER A 120 -0.62 -11.45 -13.69
C SER A 120 -1.01 -10.01 -14.01
N THR A 121 -1.89 -9.47 -13.20
CA THR A 121 -2.29 -8.07 -13.22
C THR A 121 -2.40 -7.55 -11.78
N TYR A 122 -2.35 -6.24 -11.61
CA TYR A 122 -2.42 -5.61 -10.30
C TYR A 122 -3.60 -4.66 -10.26
N ILE A 123 -4.43 -4.77 -9.22
CA ILE A 123 -5.58 -3.88 -8.99
C ILE A 123 -5.43 -3.17 -7.65
N HIS A 124 -6.17 -2.08 -7.47
CA HIS A 124 -6.13 -1.30 -6.23
C HIS A 124 -6.68 -2.10 -5.03
N ASN A 125 -5.95 -2.11 -3.90
CA ASN A 125 -6.42 -2.75 -2.67
C ASN A 125 -7.42 -1.87 -1.90
N ASN A 126 -8.63 -1.72 -2.43
CA ASN A 126 -9.72 -0.97 -1.79
C ASN A 126 -11.09 -1.47 -2.27
N LYS A 127 -11.88 -2.02 -1.36
CA LYS A 127 -13.18 -2.66 -1.65
C LYS A 127 -14.12 -1.73 -2.41
N LYS A 128 -14.31 -0.50 -1.93
CA LYS A 128 -15.19 0.50 -2.56
C LYS A 128 -14.74 0.86 -3.99
N CYS A 129 -13.44 1.02 -4.21
CA CYS A 129 -12.92 1.29 -5.56
C CYS A 129 -13.16 0.11 -6.51
N LEU A 130 -12.99 -1.11 -6.03
CA LEU A 130 -13.25 -2.32 -6.80
C LEU A 130 -14.74 -2.51 -7.06
N GLU A 131 -15.60 -2.15 -6.11
CA GLU A 131 -17.05 -2.14 -6.29
C GLU A 131 -17.51 -1.11 -7.34
N MET A 132 -16.94 0.10 -7.36
CA MET A 132 -17.36 1.14 -8.31
C MET A 132 -16.72 1.03 -9.70
N LYS A 133 -15.45 0.57 -9.77
CA LYS A 133 -14.62 0.66 -10.99
C LYS A 133 -14.11 -0.69 -11.47
N PHE A 134 -14.86 -1.77 -11.24
CA PHE A 134 -14.56 -3.04 -11.88
C PHE A 134 -14.77 -2.87 -13.39
N CYS A 135 -13.73 -2.44 -14.10
CA CYS A 135 -13.74 -2.43 -15.54
C CYS A 135 -13.96 -3.86 -16.04
N ASP A 136 -14.51 -3.96 -17.24
CA ASP A 136 -14.74 -5.21 -17.95
C ASP A 136 -13.52 -6.16 -17.81
N ILE A 137 -13.75 -7.29 -17.13
CA ILE A 137 -12.73 -8.31 -16.76
C ILE A 137 -11.97 -8.83 -17.97
N SER A 138 -12.63 -8.85 -19.14
CA SER A 138 -12.02 -9.19 -20.42
C SER A 138 -10.79 -8.31 -20.72
N ARG A 139 -10.80 -7.06 -20.26
CA ARG A 139 -9.69 -6.10 -20.35
C ARG A 139 -8.65 -6.28 -19.27
N TRP A 140 -8.77 -7.24 -18.36
CA TRP A 140 -7.79 -7.51 -17.30
C TRP A 140 -6.84 -8.64 -17.65
N SER A 141 -7.00 -9.23 -18.83
CA SER A 141 -6.03 -10.13 -19.45
C SER A 141 -4.63 -9.51 -19.48
N SER A 142 -3.63 -10.38 -19.29
CA SER A 142 -2.22 -10.03 -19.49
C SER A 142 -2.06 -9.41 -20.88
N ARG A 143 -1.26 -8.34 -20.98
CA ARG A 143 -0.88 -7.79 -22.29
C ARG A 143 0.07 -8.71 -23.05
N GLN A 144 0.65 -9.69 -22.36
CA GLN A 144 1.48 -10.69 -22.99
C GLN A 144 0.59 -11.79 -23.59
N PRO A 145 0.93 -12.29 -24.79
CA PRO A 145 0.24 -13.42 -25.36
C PRO A 145 0.29 -14.59 -24.37
N LEU A 146 -0.88 -15.11 -24.01
CA LEU A 146 -0.96 -16.26 -23.13
C LEU A 146 -0.49 -17.49 -23.92
N LYS A 147 0.26 -18.39 -23.28
CA LYS A 147 0.66 -19.68 -23.86
C LYS A 147 -0.49 -20.70 -23.87
N VAL A 148 -1.72 -20.24 -24.05
CA VAL A 148 -2.92 -21.07 -24.08
C VAL A 148 -3.83 -20.61 -25.23
N PRO A 149 -4.69 -21.52 -25.75
CA PRO A 149 -5.72 -21.15 -26.72
C PRO A 149 -6.57 -19.97 -26.22
N PRO A 150 -7.21 -19.20 -27.13
CA PRO A 150 -8.11 -18.13 -26.74
C PRO A 150 -9.33 -18.72 -26.01
N LEU A 151 -9.25 -18.73 -24.68
CA LEU A 151 -10.32 -19.14 -23.79
C LEU A 151 -11.00 -17.90 -23.19
N PRO A 152 -12.33 -17.92 -22.99
CA PRO A 152 -13.03 -16.80 -22.37
C PRO A 152 -12.54 -16.62 -20.93
N ILE A 153 -12.42 -15.35 -20.51
CA ILE A 153 -12.09 -15.01 -19.14
C ILE A 153 -13.39 -14.76 -18.40
N VAL A 154 -13.64 -15.57 -17.37
CA VAL A 154 -14.78 -15.44 -16.49
C VAL A 154 -14.26 -15.05 -15.12
N ALA A 155 -14.79 -13.98 -14.54
CA ALA A 155 -14.60 -13.70 -13.13
C ALA A 155 -15.91 -13.19 -12.54
N ASP A 156 -16.37 -13.89 -11.51
CA ASP A 156 -17.38 -13.33 -10.63
C ASP A 156 -16.67 -12.36 -9.68
N LYS A 157 -16.95 -11.08 -9.87
CA LYS A 157 -16.41 -10.00 -9.03
C LYS A 157 -16.76 -10.20 -7.56
N SER A 158 -18.01 -10.57 -7.26
CA SER A 158 -18.48 -10.69 -5.88
C SER A 158 -17.78 -11.86 -5.19
N ALA A 159 -17.65 -12.99 -5.89
CA ALA A 159 -16.87 -14.13 -5.43
C ALA A 159 -15.39 -13.77 -5.23
N LEU A 160 -14.76 -13.10 -6.19
CA LEU A 160 -13.34 -12.71 -6.09
C LEU A 160 -13.06 -11.81 -4.87
N LEU A 161 -13.91 -10.82 -4.63
CA LEU A 161 -13.77 -9.90 -3.50
C LEU A 161 -14.02 -10.62 -2.16
N LYS A 162 -15.00 -11.53 -2.12
CA LYS A 162 -15.31 -12.33 -0.94
C LYS A 162 -14.19 -13.33 -0.63
N ASP A 163 -13.63 -13.98 -1.65
CA ASP A 163 -12.50 -14.90 -1.52
C ASP A 163 -11.26 -14.18 -1.01
N TYR A 164 -10.95 -13.00 -1.56
CA TYR A 164 -9.84 -12.17 -1.10
C TYR A 164 -9.99 -11.78 0.38
N GLU A 165 -11.19 -11.36 0.78
CA GLU A 165 -11.52 -11.02 2.16
C GLU A 165 -11.39 -12.21 3.10
N ASN A 166 -12.02 -13.34 2.77
CA ASN A 166 -11.96 -14.57 3.56
C ASN A 166 -10.52 -15.05 3.75
N GLN A 167 -9.70 -14.95 2.70
CA GLN A 167 -8.30 -15.34 2.77
C GLN A 167 -7.48 -14.43 3.69
N LEU A 168 -7.66 -13.10 3.60
CA LEU A 168 -7.02 -12.17 4.53
C LEU A 168 -7.39 -12.45 5.99
N THR A 169 -8.68 -12.66 6.27
CA THR A 169 -9.14 -12.94 7.64
C THR A 169 -8.59 -14.27 8.15
N ARG A 170 -8.51 -15.29 7.29
CA ARG A 170 -7.92 -16.59 7.64
C ARG A 170 -6.43 -16.48 7.97
N GLU A 171 -5.64 -15.82 7.11
CA GLU A 171 -4.21 -15.60 7.33
C GLU A 171 -3.97 -14.76 8.59
N LEU A 172 -4.77 -13.73 8.81
CA LEU A 172 -4.71 -12.91 10.02
C LEU A 172 -4.92 -13.76 11.28
N ASN A 173 -5.94 -14.64 11.28
CA ASN A 173 -6.22 -15.53 12.40
C ASN A 173 -5.07 -16.51 12.66
N GLU A 174 -4.50 -17.09 11.59
CA GLU A 174 -3.35 -17.99 11.72
C GLU A 174 -2.13 -17.28 12.31
N PHE A 175 -1.80 -16.09 11.82
CA PHE A 175 -0.67 -15.33 12.35
C PHE A 175 -0.93 -14.81 13.76
N PHE A 176 -2.17 -14.46 14.09
CA PHE A 176 -2.54 -14.02 15.44
C PHE A 176 -2.33 -15.14 16.47
N SER A 177 -2.60 -16.39 16.12
CA SER A 177 -2.32 -17.54 17.00
C SER A 177 -0.83 -17.73 17.33
N LYS A 178 0.06 -17.17 16.51
CA LYS A 178 1.53 -17.25 16.62
C LYS A 178 2.17 -15.92 17.06
N LEU A 179 1.35 -14.96 17.49
CA LEU A 179 1.77 -13.59 17.76
C LEU A 179 2.80 -13.53 18.90
N LYS A 180 3.93 -12.86 18.67
CA LYS A 180 4.93 -12.60 19.71
C LYS A 180 4.74 -11.22 20.30
N THR A 181 4.18 -11.16 21.51
CA THR A 181 4.02 -9.93 22.28
C THR A 181 5.33 -9.47 22.89
N THR A 182 5.42 -8.19 23.22
CA THR A 182 6.59 -7.61 23.89
C THR A 182 6.18 -6.54 24.90
N SER A 183 6.90 -6.46 26.01
CA SER A 183 6.78 -5.37 26.99
C SER A 183 7.67 -4.17 26.66
N LYS A 184 8.51 -4.26 25.61
CA LYS A 184 9.41 -3.19 25.21
C LYS A 184 8.66 -2.16 24.37
N HIS A 185 8.84 -0.89 24.70
CA HIS A 185 8.32 0.25 23.94
C HIS A 185 9.49 0.92 23.24
N ASP A 186 9.69 0.58 21.97
CA ASP A 186 10.72 1.18 21.13
C ASP A 186 10.19 1.40 19.70
N HIS A 187 11.04 1.96 18.84
CA HIS A 187 10.75 2.23 17.42
C HIS A 187 10.41 0.98 16.58
N ASN A 188 10.67 -0.22 17.10
CA ASN A 188 10.30 -1.48 16.46
C ASN A 188 9.03 -2.08 17.07
N THR A 189 8.39 -1.42 18.03
CA THR A 189 7.14 -1.87 18.62
C THR A 189 5.94 -1.31 17.85
N VAL A 190 4.93 -2.15 17.66
CA VAL A 190 3.62 -1.77 17.14
C VAL A 190 2.59 -1.97 18.24
N LYS A 191 1.83 -0.91 18.53
CA LYS A 191 0.70 -0.92 19.45
C LYS A 191 -0.60 -1.11 18.65
N LEU A 192 -1.31 -2.19 18.93
CA LEU A 192 -2.65 -2.46 18.40
C LEU A 192 -3.68 -2.10 19.46
N TYR A 193 -4.67 -1.30 19.11
CA TYR A 193 -5.75 -0.91 20.02
C TYR A 193 -7.03 -0.64 19.26
N VAL A 194 -8.14 -0.60 20.00
CA VAL A 194 -9.44 -0.17 19.51
C VAL A 194 -9.83 1.07 20.31
N SER A 195 -10.05 2.21 19.63
CA SER A 195 -10.52 3.45 20.26
C SER A 195 -11.50 4.15 19.34
N THR A 196 -12.62 4.59 19.91
CA THR A 196 -13.64 5.43 19.25
C THR A 196 -13.30 6.92 19.34
N GLU A 197 -12.42 7.32 20.26
CA GLU A 197 -12.02 8.72 20.46
C GLU A 197 -10.96 9.16 19.44
N ASN A 198 -10.02 8.27 19.12
CA ASN A 198 -8.97 8.56 18.14
C ASN A 198 -9.37 8.09 16.74
N ASN A 199 -9.67 9.04 15.84
CA ASN A 199 -10.04 8.72 14.46
C ASN A 199 -8.86 8.37 13.55
N LEU A 200 -7.61 8.45 14.02
CA LEU A 200 -6.44 8.11 13.23
C LEU A 200 -6.28 6.59 13.11
N LEU A 201 -6.20 6.11 11.87
CA LEU A 201 -5.95 4.70 11.55
C LEU A 201 -4.56 4.25 12.02
N MET A 202 -3.56 5.12 11.80
CA MET A 202 -2.17 4.90 12.18
C MET A 202 -1.58 6.20 12.67
N ASP A 203 -0.81 6.13 13.74
CA ASP A 203 -0.08 7.25 14.34
C ASP A 203 1.24 6.75 14.95
N VAL A 204 2.10 7.65 15.41
CA VAL A 204 3.33 7.31 16.13
C VAL A 204 3.24 7.90 17.53
N ASP A 205 3.43 7.08 18.56
CA ASP A 205 3.40 7.57 19.94
C ASP A 205 4.66 8.38 20.31
N THR A 206 4.65 8.96 21.51
CA THR A 206 5.78 9.74 22.04
C THR A 206 7.06 8.92 22.24
N GLN A 207 6.96 7.59 22.26
CA GLN A 207 8.08 6.65 22.35
C GLN A 207 8.58 6.22 20.97
N GLY A 208 7.96 6.68 19.88
CA GLY A 208 8.29 6.31 18.50
C GLY A 208 7.66 4.99 18.03
N SER A 209 6.78 4.37 18.82
CA SER A 209 6.08 3.13 18.45
C SER A 209 4.96 3.43 17.45
N LEU A 210 4.78 2.55 16.47
CA LEU A 210 3.65 2.66 15.53
C LEU A 210 2.35 2.24 16.24
N CYS A 211 1.41 3.16 16.34
CA CYS A 211 0.07 2.93 16.85
C CYS A 211 -0.88 2.61 15.69
N ILE A 212 -1.63 1.51 15.76
CA ILE A 212 -2.64 1.12 14.76
C ILE A 212 -3.99 0.97 15.46
N ASN A 213 -4.95 1.81 15.07
CA ASN A 213 -6.33 1.72 15.53
C ASN A 213 -7.13 0.75 14.65
N LEU A 214 -7.71 -0.26 15.28
CA LEU A 214 -8.47 -1.31 14.60
C LEU A 214 -9.99 -1.06 14.57
N GLN A 215 -10.46 0.07 15.10
CA GLN A 215 -11.89 0.43 15.17
C GLN A 215 -12.64 0.25 13.84
N SER A 216 -11.99 0.58 12.72
CA SER A 216 -12.61 0.52 11.38
C SER A 216 -12.86 -0.89 10.81
N ILE A 217 -12.30 -1.93 11.45
CA ILE A 217 -12.38 -3.32 10.96
C ILE A 217 -12.81 -4.31 12.05
N THR A 218 -13.36 -3.83 13.17
CA THR A 218 -13.73 -4.66 14.34
C THR A 218 -14.64 -5.83 13.95
N ASP A 219 -15.59 -5.61 13.05
CA ASP A 219 -16.52 -6.61 12.53
C ASP A 219 -15.89 -7.63 11.58
N LYS A 220 -14.63 -7.42 11.16
CA LYS A 220 -13.85 -8.28 10.26
C LYS A 220 -12.72 -9.01 10.96
N LEU A 221 -12.43 -8.67 12.21
CA LEU A 221 -11.40 -9.31 12.99
C LEU A 221 -11.88 -10.66 13.56
N PRO A 222 -10.98 -11.64 13.74
CA PRO A 222 -11.30 -12.83 14.52
C PRO A 222 -11.77 -12.46 15.93
N HIS A 223 -12.80 -13.13 16.46
CA HIS A 223 -13.38 -12.82 17.77
C HIS A 223 -12.34 -12.80 18.90
N THR A 224 -11.43 -13.78 18.91
CA THR A 224 -10.34 -13.88 19.90
C THR A 224 -9.41 -12.67 19.87
N MET A 225 -9.11 -12.16 18.67
CA MET A 225 -8.30 -10.96 18.50
C MET A 225 -9.05 -9.71 18.96
N LEU A 226 -10.32 -9.59 18.59
CA LEU A 226 -11.15 -8.45 18.99
C LEU A 226 -11.28 -8.36 20.52
N GLU A 227 -11.60 -9.47 21.19
CA GLU A 227 -11.69 -9.53 22.66
C GLU A 227 -10.37 -9.09 23.31
N THR A 228 -9.23 -9.63 22.82
CA THR A 228 -7.92 -9.31 23.40
C THR A 228 -7.57 -7.83 23.24
N VAL A 229 -7.75 -7.27 22.04
CA VAL A 229 -7.38 -5.87 21.76
C VAL A 229 -8.34 -4.87 22.41
N THR A 230 -9.60 -5.23 22.60
CA THR A 230 -10.60 -4.37 23.25
C THR A 230 -10.37 -4.29 24.76
N ASN A 231 -9.92 -5.38 25.38
CA ASN A 231 -9.60 -5.41 26.81
C ASN A 231 -8.35 -4.59 27.15
N ALA A 232 -7.30 -4.67 26.33
CA ALA A 232 -6.08 -3.91 26.52
C ALA A 232 -5.30 -3.73 25.20
N PRO A 233 -4.56 -2.61 25.04
CA PRO A 233 -3.65 -2.46 23.91
C PRO A 233 -2.59 -3.56 23.88
N ILE A 234 -2.39 -4.15 22.71
CA ILE A 234 -1.38 -5.20 22.49
C ILE A 234 -0.12 -4.56 21.90
N HIS A 235 1.02 -4.85 22.52
CA HIS A 235 2.32 -4.44 22.01
C HIS A 235 3.03 -5.62 21.38
N ILE A 236 3.41 -5.48 20.11
CA ILE A 236 4.09 -6.52 19.34
C ILE A 236 5.38 -6.01 18.71
N SER A 237 6.38 -6.87 18.59
CA SER A 237 7.59 -6.56 17.84
C SER A 237 7.29 -6.58 16.34
N ALA A 238 7.56 -5.47 15.63
CA ALA A 238 7.42 -5.39 14.18
C ALA A 238 8.25 -6.46 13.47
N TYR A 239 9.51 -6.64 13.91
CA TYR A 239 10.45 -7.60 13.34
C TYR A 239 9.91 -9.04 13.36
N SER A 240 9.35 -9.46 14.51
CA SER A 240 8.89 -10.84 14.69
C SER A 240 7.52 -11.12 14.09
N ASN A 241 6.75 -10.08 13.78
CA ASN A 241 5.35 -10.19 13.37
C ASN A 241 5.10 -9.50 12.01
N MET A 242 6.12 -9.44 11.14
CA MET A 242 6.05 -8.74 9.84
C MET A 242 4.93 -9.26 8.92
N ASP A 243 4.69 -10.56 8.90
CA ASP A 243 3.64 -11.18 8.06
C ASP A 243 2.23 -10.83 8.58
N PHE A 244 2.04 -10.89 9.90
CA PHE A 244 0.82 -10.42 10.56
C PHE A 244 0.55 -8.96 10.22
N LEU A 245 1.54 -8.09 10.44
CA LEU A 245 1.42 -6.65 10.19
C LEU A 245 1.19 -6.33 8.71
N THR A 246 1.79 -7.12 7.81
CA THR A 246 1.58 -6.97 6.37
C THR A 246 0.16 -7.32 5.97
N THR A 247 -0.38 -8.41 6.51
CA THR A 247 -1.75 -8.88 6.28
C THR A 247 -2.76 -7.91 6.88
N LEU A 248 -2.53 -7.45 8.11
CA LEU A 248 -3.32 -6.44 8.79
C LEU A 248 -3.38 -5.14 7.97
N HIS A 249 -2.24 -4.65 7.50
CA HIS A 249 -2.21 -3.47 6.64
C HIS A 249 -3.00 -3.67 5.33
N ARG A 250 -2.95 -4.86 4.73
CA ARG A 250 -3.76 -5.16 3.53
C ARG A 250 -5.25 -5.11 3.83
N LEU A 251 -5.69 -5.67 4.96
CA LEU A 251 -7.08 -5.64 5.40
C LEU A 251 -7.55 -4.20 5.69
N LEU A 252 -6.75 -3.42 6.44
CA LEU A 252 -7.04 -2.01 6.71
C LEU A 252 -7.12 -1.18 5.42
N GLY A 253 -6.20 -1.39 4.48
CA GLY A 253 -6.23 -0.73 3.17
C GLY A 253 -7.46 -1.09 2.34
N TYR A 254 -7.86 -2.37 2.38
CA TYR A 254 -9.04 -2.89 1.68
C TYR A 254 -10.32 -2.21 2.18
N TYR A 255 -10.45 -2.01 3.49
CA TYR A 255 -11.59 -1.39 4.14
C TYR A 255 -11.52 0.13 4.29
N ARG A 256 -10.40 0.75 3.91
CA ARG A 256 -10.21 2.18 4.07
C ARG A 256 -11.29 2.97 3.33
N HIS A 257 -12.18 3.61 4.09
CA HIS A 257 -13.10 4.58 3.56
C HIS A 257 -12.36 5.88 3.28
N ARG A 258 -12.35 6.34 2.02
CA ARG A 258 -12.16 7.76 1.77
C ARG A 258 -13.45 8.46 2.20
N ASN A 259 -13.45 9.02 3.40
CA ASN A 259 -14.31 10.16 3.68
C ASN A 259 -13.87 11.24 2.70
N ARG A 260 -14.74 11.54 1.74
CA ARG A 260 -14.65 12.74 0.92
C ARG A 260 -15.51 13.79 1.59
#